data_AF-A0A1V4PF18-F1
#
_entry.id   AF-A0A1V4PF18-F1
#
_cell.length_a   1.000
_cell.length_b   1.000
_cell.length_c   1.000
_cell.angle_alpha   90.00
_cell.angle_beta   90.00
_cell.angle_gamma   90.00
#
_symmetry.space_group_name_H-M   'P 1'
#
loop_
_entity.id
_entity.type
_entity.pdbx_description
1 polymer ?
#
loop_
_entity_poly.entity_id
_entity_poly.type
_entity_poly.pdbx_seq_one_letter_code
_entity_poly.pdbx_strand_id
1 'polypeptide(L)'
;HRVAGDEDLGYRFLLMADKTRYPPGGVSTEAVQEIRRVKARIDAERLPRGADPNTHTKLGRGGLADVEWTVQLLQLRYGHEIEALHSTSTLDTLNAIGAAELIAEGDVDVLRQAWLTATKARNALVLVRGKPTDQLPGPGRQLNAVAVAAGWDNSDGSEFLDNYLRVTRRAKSVVRRVFGE
;
A
#
# COMPACT_ATOMS: atom_id res chain seq x y z
N HIS A 1 -3.61 4.66 -16.21
CA HIS A 1 -2.73 5.54 -17.03
C HIS A 1 -2.33 4.83 -18.31
N ARG A 2 -2.18 5.55 -19.41
CA ARG A 2 -1.61 5.02 -20.65
C ARG A 2 -0.09 5.03 -20.51
N VAL A 3 0.58 3.93 -20.87
CA VAL A 3 2.05 3.83 -20.82
C VAL A 3 2.63 4.11 -22.22
N ALA A 4 2.17 3.36 -23.21
CA ALA A 4 2.46 3.55 -24.63
C ALA A 4 1.43 2.77 -25.49
N GLY A 5 1.37 3.05 -26.79
CA GLY A 5 0.50 2.34 -27.75
C GLY A 5 -0.56 3.24 -28.39
N ASP A 6 -1.40 2.64 -29.23
CA ASP A 6 -2.51 3.32 -29.90
C ASP A 6 -3.54 3.85 -28.88
N GLU A 7 -3.89 5.14 -29.01
CA GLU A 7 -4.73 5.81 -28.02
C GLU A 7 -6.18 5.34 -28.04
N ASP A 8 -6.74 5.09 -29.22
CA ASP A 8 -8.12 4.62 -29.38
C ASP A 8 -8.28 3.22 -28.79
N LEU A 9 -7.37 2.30 -29.14
CA LEU A 9 -7.35 0.96 -28.57
C LEU A 9 -7.22 0.99 -27.05
N GLY A 10 -6.33 1.83 -26.52
CA GLY A 10 -6.16 2.01 -25.07
C GLY A 10 -7.43 2.52 -24.40
N TYR A 11 -8.12 3.49 -25.00
CA TYR A 11 -9.39 4.00 -24.48
C TYR A 11 -10.49 2.93 -24.48
N ARG A 12 -10.65 2.21 -25.60
CA ARG A 12 -11.63 1.11 -25.70
C ARG A 12 -11.35 -0.01 -24.71
N PHE A 13 -10.07 -0.34 -24.48
CA PHE A 13 -9.69 -1.33 -23.47
C PHE A 13 -10.08 -0.89 -22.05
N LEU A 14 -9.79 0.37 -21.68
CA LEU A 14 -10.14 0.89 -20.36
C LEU A 14 -11.66 0.88 -20.14
N LEU A 15 -12.45 1.35 -21.11
CA LEU A 15 -13.92 1.30 -21.03
C LEU A 15 -14.46 -0.13 -20.90
N MET A 16 -13.82 -1.09 -21.55
CA MET A 16 -14.17 -2.51 -21.41
C MET A 16 -13.82 -3.02 -20.01
N ALA A 17 -12.62 -2.73 -19.52
CA ALA A 17 -12.15 -3.15 -18.19
C ALA A 17 -12.97 -2.52 -17.06
N ASP A 18 -13.44 -1.28 -17.21
CA ASP A 18 -14.22 -0.55 -16.20
C ASP A 18 -15.52 -1.24 -15.82
N LYS A 19 -16.14 -1.95 -16.77
CA LYS A 19 -17.32 -2.77 -16.51
C LYS A 19 -17.06 -3.89 -15.51
N THR A 20 -15.80 -4.33 -15.41
CA THR A 20 -15.35 -5.33 -14.44
C THR A 20 -14.76 -4.69 -13.19
N ARG A 21 -13.99 -3.60 -13.32
CA ARG A 21 -13.37 -2.90 -12.17
C ARG A 21 -14.41 -2.22 -11.28
N TYR A 22 -15.47 -1.68 -11.87
CA TYR A 22 -16.47 -0.85 -11.22
C TYR A 22 -17.89 -1.33 -11.60
N PRO A 23 -18.28 -2.56 -11.21
CA PRO A 23 -19.60 -3.07 -11.52
C PRO A 23 -20.67 -2.20 -10.84
N PRO A 24 -21.87 -2.02 -11.44
CA PRO A 24 -22.97 -1.31 -10.79
C PRO A 24 -23.29 -1.89 -9.41
N GLY A 25 -23.42 -1.03 -8.40
CA GLY A 25 -23.61 -1.43 -6.99
C GLY A 25 -22.34 -1.87 -6.25
N GLY A 26 -21.18 -1.86 -6.92
CA GLY A 26 -19.90 -2.30 -6.36
C GLY A 26 -19.80 -3.82 -6.22
N VAL A 27 -18.68 -4.29 -5.67
CA VAL A 27 -18.52 -5.73 -5.40
C VAL A 27 -19.46 -6.21 -4.28
N SER A 28 -20.01 -7.41 -4.45
CA SER A 28 -20.95 -7.99 -3.46
C SER A 28 -20.27 -8.30 -2.13
N THR A 29 -21.06 -8.50 -1.08
CA THR A 29 -20.56 -8.92 0.24
C THR A 29 -19.78 -10.24 0.16
N GLU A 30 -20.24 -11.19 -0.65
CA GLU A 30 -19.56 -12.48 -0.88
C GLU A 30 -18.20 -12.26 -1.55
N ALA A 31 -18.13 -11.38 -2.55
CA ALA A 31 -16.87 -11.01 -3.19
C ALA A 31 -15.92 -10.33 -2.21
N VAL A 32 -16.40 -9.46 -1.32
CA VAL A 32 -15.59 -8.87 -0.24
C VAL A 32 -15.04 -9.95 0.69
N GLN A 33 -15.84 -10.95 1.07
CA GLN A 33 -15.35 -12.07 1.88
C GLN A 33 -14.28 -12.89 1.15
N GLU A 34 -14.44 -13.10 -0.16
CA GLU A 34 -13.43 -13.81 -0.94
C GLU A 34 -12.13 -13.00 -1.05
N ILE A 35 -12.20 -11.68 -1.27
CA ILE A 35 -11.04 -10.78 -1.24
C ILE A 35 -10.31 -10.88 0.10
N ARG A 36 -11.04 -10.91 1.23
CA ARG A 36 -10.45 -11.10 2.57
C ARG A 36 -9.69 -12.43 2.68
N ARG A 37 -10.27 -13.53 2.19
CA ARG A 37 -9.60 -14.85 2.17
C ARG A 37 -8.35 -14.85 1.30
N VAL A 38 -8.43 -14.27 0.10
CA VAL A 38 -7.28 -14.15 -0.80
C VAL A 38 -6.17 -13.33 -0.14
N LYS A 39 -6.52 -12.20 0.50
CA LYS A 39 -5.56 -11.38 1.24
C LYS A 39 -4.89 -12.17 2.37
N ALA A 40 -5.67 -12.85 3.21
CA ALA A 40 -5.13 -13.64 4.32
C ALA A 40 -4.17 -14.74 3.83
N ARG A 41 -4.51 -15.40 2.71
CA ARG A 41 -3.62 -16.37 2.07
C ARG A 41 -2.33 -15.72 1.56
N ILE A 42 -2.42 -14.55 0.92
CA ILE A 42 -1.24 -13.80 0.47
C ILE A 42 -0.34 -13.44 1.65
N ASP A 43 -0.90 -12.91 2.74
CA ASP A 43 -0.16 -12.55 3.95
C ASP A 43 0.56 -13.78 4.55
N ALA A 44 -0.06 -14.96 4.50
CA ALA A 44 0.51 -16.20 5.05
C ALA A 44 1.55 -16.86 4.13
N GLU A 45 1.37 -16.81 2.81
CA GLU A 45 2.14 -17.62 1.86
C GLU A 45 3.24 -16.83 1.11
N ARG A 46 3.08 -15.51 0.94
CA ARG A 46 3.97 -14.72 0.07
C ARG A 46 5.16 -14.13 0.80
N LEU A 47 5.11 -13.98 2.12
CA LEU A 47 6.26 -13.50 2.88
C LEU A 47 7.42 -14.52 2.76
N PRO A 48 8.63 -14.11 2.32
CA PRO A 48 9.74 -15.03 2.18
C PRO A 48 10.08 -15.75 3.48
N ARG A 49 10.44 -17.04 3.40
CA ARG A 49 10.82 -17.82 4.57
C ARG A 49 12.00 -17.16 5.30
N GLY A 50 11.81 -16.89 6.60
CA GLY A 50 12.81 -16.24 7.44
C GLY A 50 12.86 -14.71 7.37
N ALA A 51 12.00 -14.07 6.56
CA ALA A 51 11.80 -12.62 6.63
C ALA A 51 11.07 -12.23 7.91
N ASP A 52 11.36 -11.04 8.43
CA ASP A 52 10.66 -10.48 9.58
C ASP A 52 9.46 -9.64 9.10
N PRO A 53 8.21 -10.03 9.44
CA PRO A 53 7.02 -9.30 9.02
C PRO A 53 6.97 -7.84 9.49
N ASN A 54 7.69 -7.48 10.55
CA ASN A 54 7.66 -6.11 11.07
C ASN A 54 8.54 -5.16 10.25
N THR A 55 9.50 -5.68 9.50
CA THR A 55 10.55 -4.90 8.83
C THR A 55 10.61 -5.14 7.32
N HIS A 56 9.71 -5.98 6.79
CA HIS A 56 9.53 -6.20 5.36
C HIS A 56 8.63 -5.11 4.74
N THR A 57 9.21 -4.21 3.95
CA THR A 57 8.58 -3.00 3.38
C THR A 57 7.35 -3.25 2.51
N LYS A 58 7.33 -4.35 1.75
CA LYS A 58 6.21 -4.67 0.86
C LYS A 58 5.15 -5.57 1.52
N LEU A 59 5.52 -6.79 1.85
CA LEU A 59 4.64 -7.84 2.37
C LEU A 59 4.55 -7.90 3.89
N GLY A 60 5.25 -7.01 4.60
CA GLY A 60 5.17 -6.93 6.05
C GLY A 60 3.91 -6.25 6.54
N ARG A 61 3.69 -6.31 7.86
CA ARG A 61 2.51 -5.78 8.54
C ARG A 61 2.44 -4.27 8.37
N GLY A 62 1.36 -3.77 7.79
CA GLY A 62 1.16 -2.35 7.47
C GLY A 62 2.13 -1.80 6.43
N GLY A 63 2.80 -2.68 5.68
CA GLY A 63 3.65 -2.33 4.55
C GLY A 63 2.86 -1.98 3.29
N LEU A 64 3.55 -1.85 2.16
CA LEU A 64 2.95 -1.37 0.90
C LEU A 64 1.75 -2.21 0.45
N ALA A 65 1.85 -3.54 0.54
CA ALA A 65 0.76 -4.42 0.11
C ALA A 65 -0.49 -4.24 0.98
N ASP A 66 -0.34 -4.06 2.29
CA ASP A 66 -1.46 -3.82 3.19
C ASP A 66 -2.22 -2.53 2.80
N VAL A 67 -1.50 -1.43 2.56
CA VAL A 67 -2.11 -0.16 2.13
C VAL A 67 -2.75 -0.28 0.74
N GLU A 68 -2.08 -0.93 -0.20
CA GLU A 68 -2.58 -1.14 -1.56
C GLU A 68 -3.89 -1.94 -1.56
N TRP A 69 -3.96 -3.04 -0.80
CA TRP A 69 -5.15 -3.86 -0.66
C TRP A 69 -6.32 -3.10 -0.01
N THR A 70 -6.03 -2.26 0.99
CA THR A 70 -7.05 -1.38 1.60
C THR A 70 -7.63 -0.41 0.60
N VAL A 71 -6.78 0.27 -0.17
CA VAL A 71 -7.22 1.24 -1.19
C VAL A 71 -8.01 0.53 -2.28
N GLN A 72 -7.52 -0.59 -2.81
CA GLN A 72 -8.19 -1.34 -3.87
C GLN A 72 -9.53 -1.94 -3.43
N LEU A 73 -9.65 -2.42 -2.18
CA LEU A 73 -10.93 -2.86 -1.65
C LEU A 73 -11.96 -1.72 -1.65
N LEU A 74 -11.57 -0.53 -1.22
CA LEU A 74 -12.45 0.65 -1.24
C LEU A 74 -12.81 1.06 -2.68
N GLN A 75 -11.88 0.99 -3.63
CA GLN A 75 -12.17 1.22 -5.04
C GLN A 75 -13.20 0.21 -5.59
N LEU A 76 -13.06 -1.08 -5.28
CA LEU A 76 -13.97 -2.11 -5.74
C LEU A 76 -15.38 -1.96 -5.16
N ARG A 77 -15.49 -1.46 -3.92
CA ARG A 77 -16.79 -1.24 -3.27
C ARG A 77 -17.48 0.03 -3.76
N TYR A 78 -16.74 1.13 -3.88
CA TYR A 78 -17.33 2.47 -4.04
C TYR A 78 -17.01 3.14 -5.37
N GLY A 79 -16.10 2.60 -6.18
CA GLY A 79 -15.70 3.19 -7.46
C GLY A 79 -16.83 3.22 -8.50
N HIS A 80 -17.90 2.47 -8.29
CA HIS A 80 -19.09 2.54 -9.14
C HIS A 80 -19.90 3.84 -8.96
N GLU A 81 -19.77 4.51 -7.81
CA GLU A 81 -20.44 5.78 -7.47
C GLU A 81 -19.48 6.97 -7.50
N ILE A 82 -18.20 6.73 -7.14
CA ILE A 82 -17.21 7.79 -6.95
C ILE A 82 -16.14 7.68 -8.04
N GLU A 83 -16.30 8.44 -9.12
CA GLU A 83 -15.38 8.47 -10.26
C GLU A 83 -13.94 8.85 -9.85
N ALA A 84 -13.78 9.69 -8.83
CA ALA A 84 -12.45 10.05 -8.29
C ALA A 84 -11.65 8.83 -7.78
N LEU A 85 -12.31 7.71 -7.49
CA LEU A 85 -11.64 6.45 -7.13
C LEU A 85 -11.09 5.69 -8.35
N HIS A 86 -11.22 6.17 -9.58
CA HIS A 86 -10.73 5.48 -10.78
C HIS A 86 -9.22 5.64 -11.02
N SER A 87 -8.55 6.44 -10.19
CA SER A 87 -7.10 6.61 -10.23
C SER A 87 -6.35 5.31 -9.97
N THR A 88 -5.20 5.13 -10.63
CA THR A 88 -4.29 4.02 -10.36
C THR A 88 -3.16 4.41 -9.41
N SER A 89 -3.13 5.66 -8.94
CA SER A 89 -2.20 6.16 -7.92
C SER A 89 -2.78 5.93 -6.54
N THR A 90 -2.09 5.15 -5.69
CA THR A 90 -2.53 4.88 -4.31
C THR A 90 -2.74 6.16 -3.51
N LEU A 91 -1.90 7.18 -3.70
CA LEU A 91 -1.99 8.45 -2.98
C LEU A 91 -3.19 9.29 -3.45
N ASP A 92 -3.44 9.34 -4.76
CA ASP A 92 -4.59 10.08 -5.30
C ASP A 92 -5.89 9.41 -4.87
N THR A 93 -5.93 8.07 -4.89
CA THR A 93 -7.09 7.33 -4.39
C THR A 93 -7.28 7.51 -2.89
N LEU A 94 -6.22 7.58 -2.08
CA LEU A 94 -6.34 7.93 -0.65
C LEU A 94 -6.93 9.34 -0.45
N ASN A 95 -6.55 10.31 -1.29
CA ASN A 95 -7.16 11.64 -1.26
C ASN A 95 -8.66 11.57 -1.58
N ALA A 96 -9.04 10.82 -2.62
CA ALA A 96 -10.44 10.63 -2.99
C ALA A 96 -11.25 9.90 -1.91
N ILE A 97 -10.67 8.87 -1.29
CA ILE A 97 -11.24 8.13 -0.15
C ILE A 97 -11.55 9.08 1.01
N GLY A 98 -10.60 9.97 1.34
CA GLY A 98 -10.78 10.96 2.41
C GLY A 98 -11.82 12.02 2.07
N ALA A 99 -11.78 12.56 0.84
CA ALA A 99 -12.74 13.56 0.39
C ALA A 99 -14.18 13.04 0.34
N ALA A 100 -14.36 11.73 0.11
CA ALA A 100 -15.64 11.06 0.15
C ALA A 100 -16.00 10.46 1.53
N GLU A 101 -15.20 10.72 2.57
CA GLU A 101 -15.42 10.28 3.95
C GLU A 101 -15.65 8.77 4.12
N LEU A 102 -15.06 7.94 3.23
CA LEU A 102 -15.25 6.48 3.26
C LEU A 102 -14.56 5.81 4.46
N ILE A 103 -13.54 6.47 5.00
CA ILE A 103 -12.88 6.16 6.28
C ILE A 103 -12.57 7.49 6.99
N ALA A 104 -12.26 7.43 8.29
CA ALA A 104 -11.90 8.62 9.05
C ALA A 104 -10.68 9.34 8.44
N GLU A 105 -10.66 10.67 8.44
CA GLU A 105 -9.55 11.48 7.91
C GLU A 105 -8.20 11.09 8.53
N GLY A 106 -8.17 10.88 9.85
CA GLY A 106 -6.97 10.42 10.56
C GLY A 106 -6.48 9.03 10.12
N ASP A 107 -7.36 8.17 9.62
CA ASP A 107 -7.00 6.86 9.07
C ASP A 107 -6.39 7.01 7.67
N VAL A 108 -6.90 7.93 6.85
CA VAL A 108 -6.28 8.29 5.55
C VAL A 108 -4.85 8.78 5.75
N ASP A 109 -4.64 9.67 6.72
CA ASP A 109 -3.31 10.20 7.03
C ASP A 109 -2.34 9.11 7.49
N VAL A 110 -2.80 8.18 8.33
CA VAL A 110 -2.01 7.03 8.78
C VAL A 110 -1.59 6.16 7.60
N LEU A 111 -2.51 5.84 6.67
CA LEU A 111 -2.19 5.04 5.49
C LEU A 111 -1.24 5.78 4.55
N ARG A 112 -1.45 7.09 4.34
CA ARG A 112 -0.57 7.95 3.53
C ARG A 112 0.85 7.97 4.09
N GLN A 113 1.00 8.17 5.40
CA GLN A 113 2.29 8.16 6.08
C GLN A 113 2.99 6.80 5.93
N ALA A 114 2.27 5.69 6.09
CA ALA A 114 2.83 4.35 5.94
C ALA A 114 3.27 4.06 4.51
N TRP A 115 2.46 4.42 3.51
CA TRP A 115 2.82 4.30 2.10
C TRP A 115 4.11 5.04 1.79
N LEU A 116 4.18 6.34 2.11
CA LEU A 116 5.36 7.16 1.84
C LEU A 116 6.60 6.66 2.60
N THR A 117 6.45 6.29 3.87
CA THR A 117 7.56 5.78 4.70
C THR A 117 8.10 4.46 4.14
N ALA A 118 7.22 3.51 3.81
CA ALA A 118 7.61 2.22 3.25
C ALA A 118 8.20 2.35 1.83
N THR A 119 7.66 3.25 0.99
CA THR A 119 8.23 3.54 -0.34
C THR A 119 9.64 4.12 -0.22
N LYS A 120 9.84 5.12 0.64
CA LYS A 120 11.17 5.71 0.88
C LYS A 120 12.17 4.66 1.39
N ALA A 121 11.76 3.87 2.39
CA ALA A 121 12.58 2.78 2.94
C ALA A 121 12.98 1.77 1.86
N ARG A 122 12.01 1.31 1.06
CA ARG A 122 12.24 0.35 -0.03
C ARG A 122 13.16 0.90 -1.11
N ASN A 123 12.98 2.16 -1.50
CA ASN A 123 13.86 2.80 -2.49
C ASN A 123 15.28 2.96 -1.95
N ALA A 124 15.43 3.39 -0.70
CA ALA A 124 16.72 3.51 -0.03
C ALA A 124 17.45 2.15 0.10
N LEU A 125 16.72 1.07 0.36
CA LEU A 125 17.28 -0.29 0.36
C LEU A 125 17.94 -0.63 -0.97
N VAL A 126 17.28 -0.32 -2.10
CA VAL A 126 17.84 -0.56 -3.43
C VAL A 126 19.11 0.26 -3.64
N LEU A 127 19.09 1.55 -3.29
CA LEU A 127 20.24 2.44 -3.44
C LEU A 127 21.46 1.97 -2.63
N VAL A 128 21.24 1.54 -1.39
CA VAL A 128 22.32 1.11 -0.48
C VAL A 128 22.84 -0.29 -0.81
N ARG A 129 21.96 -1.20 -1.26
CA ARG A 129 22.32 -2.61 -1.50
C ARG A 129 22.71 -2.89 -2.95
N GLY A 130 22.42 -1.97 -3.87
CA GLY A 130 22.65 -2.14 -5.31
C GLY A 130 21.76 -3.22 -5.96
N LYS A 131 20.75 -3.73 -5.24
CA LYS A 131 19.81 -4.74 -5.75
C LYS A 131 18.46 -4.66 -5.05
N PRO A 132 17.37 -5.11 -5.71
CA PRO A 132 16.05 -5.18 -5.08
C PRO A 132 16.06 -6.03 -3.80
N THR A 133 15.59 -5.44 -2.71
CA THR A 133 15.30 -6.12 -1.45
C THR A 133 14.24 -5.34 -0.69
N ASP A 134 13.39 -6.06 0.04
CA ASP A 134 12.28 -5.45 0.77
C ASP A 134 12.48 -5.51 2.28
N GLN A 135 13.58 -6.08 2.78
CA GLN A 135 13.84 -6.30 4.20
C GLN A 135 14.75 -5.21 4.77
N LEU A 136 14.28 -4.43 5.75
CA LEU A 136 15.15 -3.52 6.48
C LEU A 136 16.21 -4.31 7.27
N PRO A 137 17.48 -3.86 7.27
CA PRO A 137 18.54 -4.47 8.06
C PRO A 137 18.35 -4.19 9.55
N GLY A 138 18.98 -5.00 10.40
CA GLY A 138 19.08 -4.70 11.83
C GLY A 138 19.98 -3.49 12.12
N PRO A 139 20.04 -3.04 13.39
CA PRO A 139 20.84 -1.89 13.80
C PRO A 139 22.30 -1.96 13.35
N GLY A 140 22.86 -0.82 12.92
CA GLY A 140 24.26 -0.69 12.52
C GLY A 140 24.45 0.11 11.24
N ARG A 141 25.68 0.07 10.71
CA ARG A 141 26.13 0.91 9.57
C ARG A 141 25.21 0.84 8.35
N GLN A 142 24.67 -0.34 8.05
CA GLN A 142 23.80 -0.50 6.88
C GLN A 142 22.44 0.17 7.08
N LEU A 143 21.85 0.05 8.28
CA LEU A 143 20.59 0.72 8.60
C LEU A 143 20.77 2.25 8.59
N ASN A 144 21.90 2.75 9.11
CA ASN A 144 22.22 4.18 9.05
C ASN A 144 22.31 4.67 7.59
N ALA A 145 22.95 3.91 6.71
CA ALA A 145 23.01 4.24 5.29
C ALA A 145 21.62 4.25 4.63
N VAL A 146 20.74 3.31 5.00
CA VAL A 146 19.34 3.28 4.52
C VAL A 146 18.57 4.50 5.03
N ALA A 147 18.72 4.87 6.31
CA ALA A 147 18.08 6.05 6.87
C ALA A 147 18.49 7.33 6.13
N VAL A 148 19.79 7.51 5.91
CA VAL A 148 20.33 8.65 5.12
C VAL A 148 19.75 8.66 3.71
N ALA A 149 19.79 7.54 3.00
CA ALA A 149 19.26 7.45 1.64
C ALA A 149 17.73 7.62 1.56
N ALA A 150 17.01 7.35 2.65
CA ALA A 150 15.57 7.60 2.78
C ALA A 150 15.25 9.07 3.10
N GLY A 151 16.27 9.92 3.31
CA GLY A 151 16.13 11.33 3.70
C GLY A 151 15.81 11.52 5.18
N TRP A 152 16.34 10.66 6.05
CA TRP A 152 16.20 10.80 7.50
C TRP A 152 17.27 11.75 8.07
N ASP A 153 16.83 12.86 8.66
CA ASP A 153 17.66 14.05 8.89
C ASP A 153 18.87 13.83 9.81
N ASN A 154 18.75 12.98 10.83
CA ASN A 154 19.81 12.79 11.82
C ASN A 154 20.71 11.57 11.56
N SER A 155 20.50 10.87 10.44
CA SER A 155 21.26 9.67 10.07
C SER A 155 21.21 8.52 11.11
N ASP A 156 20.33 8.60 12.11
CA ASP A 156 20.17 7.55 13.12
C ASP A 156 19.26 6.45 12.57
N GLY A 157 19.88 5.31 12.22
CA GLY A 157 19.16 4.17 11.72
C GLY A 157 18.18 3.57 12.71
N SER A 158 18.46 3.64 14.02
CA SER A 158 17.58 3.09 15.06
C SER A 158 16.31 3.93 15.16
N GLU A 159 16.43 5.26 15.17
CA GLU A 159 15.26 6.13 15.22
C GLU A 159 14.41 6.01 13.95
N PHE A 160 15.05 5.93 12.78
CA PHE A 160 14.37 5.65 11.52
C PHE A 160 13.56 4.34 11.59
N LEU A 161 14.17 3.27 12.11
CA LEU A 161 13.52 1.97 12.26
C LEU A 161 12.36 2.02 13.26
N ASP A 162 12.54 2.69 14.39
CA ASP A 162 11.47 2.87 15.39
C ASP A 162 10.29 3.64 14.81
N ASN A 163 10.56 4.71 14.03
CA ASN A 163 9.53 5.43 13.31
C ASN A 163 8.82 4.54 12.29
N TYR A 164 9.57 3.79 11.48
CA TYR A 164 9.02 2.85 10.51
C TYR A 164 8.08 1.84 11.19
N LEU A 165 8.52 1.20 12.27
CA LEU A 165 7.74 0.22 13.04
C LEU A 165 6.48 0.83 13.65
N ARG A 166 6.56 2.07 14.14
CA ARG A 166 5.42 2.80 14.71
C ARG A 166 4.37 3.10 13.64
N VAL A 167 4.79 3.63 12.49
CA VAL A 167 3.87 4.04 11.41
C VAL A 167 3.18 2.82 10.80
N THR A 168 3.92 1.74 10.50
CA THR A 168 3.34 0.53 9.90
C THR A 168 2.42 -0.21 10.87
N ARG A 169 2.72 -0.22 12.18
CA ARG A 169 1.79 -0.74 13.20
C ARG A 169 0.46 0.00 13.19
N ARG A 170 0.47 1.33 13.12
CA ARG A 170 -0.75 2.15 13.04
C ARG A 170 -1.53 1.86 11.76
N ALA A 171 -0.85 1.76 10.62
CA ALA A 171 -1.48 1.38 9.36
C ALA A 171 -2.12 0.00 9.44
N LYS A 172 -1.48 -0.99 10.08
CA LYS A 172 -2.09 -2.31 10.25
C LYS A 172 -3.40 -2.26 11.05
N SER A 173 -3.50 -1.38 12.04
CA SER A 173 -4.75 -1.17 12.79
C SER A 173 -5.86 -0.61 11.89
N VAL A 174 -5.55 0.32 10.98
CA VAL A 174 -6.51 0.84 9.98
C VAL A 174 -6.93 -0.28 9.03
N VAL A 175 -5.97 -1.04 8.50
CA VAL A 175 -6.23 -2.16 7.58
C VAL A 175 -7.20 -3.15 8.20
N ARG A 176 -6.98 -3.56 9.45
CA ARG A 176 -7.89 -4.47 10.17
C ARG A 176 -9.31 -3.92 10.26
N ARG A 177 -9.47 -2.64 10.64
CA ARG A 177 -10.81 -2.01 10.68
C ARG A 177 -11.50 -2.04 9.32
N VAL A 178 -10.81 -1.67 8.23
CA VAL A 178 -11.40 -1.67 6.88
C VAL A 178 -11.75 -3.09 6.41
N PHE A 179 -10.89 -4.07 6.73
CA PHE A 179 -11.12 -5.48 6.43
C PHE A 179 -12.06 -6.18 7.42
N GLY A 180 -12.57 -5.49 8.45
CA GLY A 180 -13.47 -6.05 9.45
C GLY A 180 -12.86 -7.18 10.28
N GLU A 181 -11.57 -7.08 10.59
CA GLU A 181 -10.75 -7.99 11.42
C GLU A 181 -10.45 -7.42 12.81
#